data_AF-A0A962BPI0-F1
#
_entry.id   AF-A0A962BPI0-F1
#
_cell.length_a   1.000
_cell.length_b   1.000
_cell.length_c   1.000
_cell.angle_alpha   90.00
_cell.angle_beta   90.00
_cell.angle_gamma   90.00
#
_symmetry.space_group_name_H-M   'P 1'
#
loop_
_entity.id
_entity.type
_entity.pdbx_description
1 polymer ?
#
loop_
_entity_poly.entity_id
_entity_poly.type
_entity_poly.pdbx_seq_one_letter_code
_entity_poly.pdbx_strand_id
1 'polypeptide(L)'
;MFFLYVVAHKNEDGDFVKPIKIGVTNNLDRRLREIQTGNPLKVGVYASIPFSFEKVAYEAEQHFHDIYKVTSSLQGEWFDIDPWDAFCGPFSRLTASDVRIARLNEYINTLKWKISELEMVLGEQESLIEDVFRSELNDQNDRIFDKYSRAMCKKYKEVLSTIERLKSGAEKGVVFCPTPYWKNLAKRK
;
A
#
# COMPACT_ATOMS: atom_id res chain seq x y z
N MET A 1 0.93 3.31 15.48
CA MET A 1 1.94 3.45 14.41
C MET A 1 3.11 2.58 14.77
N PHE A 2 3.65 1.84 13.81
CA PHE A 2 4.79 0.96 13.96
C PHE A 2 5.97 1.50 13.16
N PHE A 3 7.18 1.14 13.56
CA PHE A 3 8.42 1.60 12.95
C PHE A 3 9.32 0.40 12.72
N LEU A 4 9.72 0.18 11.47
CA LEU A 4 10.92 -0.60 11.16
C LEU A 4 12.11 0.31 11.42
N TYR A 5 13.08 -0.12 12.22
CA TYR A 5 14.26 0.67 12.56
C TYR A 5 15.54 -0.06 12.21
N VAL A 6 16.57 0.74 11.91
CA VAL A 6 17.96 0.33 11.85
C VAL A 6 18.68 1.06 12.97
N VAL A 7 19.23 0.31 13.93
CA VAL A 7 20.07 0.82 15.02
C VAL A 7 21.51 0.40 14.75
N ALA A 8 22.45 1.30 15.01
CA ALA A 8 23.87 1.01 14.85
C ALA A 8 24.66 1.58 16.03
N HIS A 9 25.89 1.12 16.20
CA HIS A 9 26.81 1.70 17.18
C HIS A 9 27.30 3.05 16.68
N LYS A 10 27.73 3.90 17.61
CA LYS A 10 28.41 5.16 17.30
C LYS A 10 29.88 5.07 17.70
N ASN A 11 30.77 5.46 16.79
CA ASN A 11 32.19 5.63 17.11
C ASN A 11 32.40 6.91 17.95
N GLU A 12 33.65 7.22 18.28
CA GLU A 12 34.04 8.41 19.05
C GLU A 12 33.66 9.72 18.34
N ASP A 13 33.71 9.72 17.00
CA ASP A 13 33.32 10.85 16.16
C ASP A 13 31.78 11.04 16.08
N GLY A 14 31.02 10.06 16.56
CA GLY A 14 29.55 10.06 16.54
C GLY A 14 28.92 9.48 15.27
N ASP A 15 29.74 8.97 14.36
CA ASP A 15 29.33 8.29 13.13
C ASP A 15 28.79 6.90 13.43
N PHE A 16 27.83 6.48 12.61
CA PHE A 16 27.23 5.15 12.72
C PHE A 16 28.13 4.10 12.10
N VAL A 17 28.41 3.05 12.86
CA VAL A 17 29.27 1.93 12.45
C VAL A 17 28.57 0.60 12.67
N LYS A 18 29.00 -0.40 11.89
CA LYS A 18 28.59 -1.79 12.06
C LYS A 18 29.09 -2.36 13.41
N PRO A 19 28.43 -3.36 14.00
CA PRO A 19 27.25 -4.06 13.48
C PRO A 19 25.96 -3.27 13.68
N ILE A 20 24.95 -3.61 12.88
CA ILE A 20 23.62 -3.00 12.95
C ILE A 20 22.57 -3.98 13.48
N LYS A 21 21.49 -3.44 14.01
CA LYS A 21 20.31 -4.18 14.44
C LYS A 21 19.08 -3.68 13.69
N ILE A 22 18.31 -4.61 13.13
CA ILE A 22 17.07 -4.30 12.42
C ILE A 22 15.92 -4.85 13.25
N GLY A 23 14.89 -4.04 13.50
CA GLY A 23 13.64 -4.61 13.97
C GLY A 23 12.45 -3.69 13.99
N VAL A 24 11.34 -4.14 14.58
CA VAL A 24 10.08 -3.40 14.64
C VAL A 24 9.76 -2.92 16.06
N THR A 25 9.19 -1.73 16.18
CA THR A 25 8.64 -1.22 17.43
C THR A 25 7.49 -0.25 17.20
N ASN A 26 6.60 -0.10 18.19
CA ASN A 26 5.62 0.99 18.23
C ASN A 26 6.11 2.21 19.04
N ASN A 27 7.31 2.13 19.65
CA ASN A 27 7.90 3.20 20.45
C ASN A 27 9.44 3.16 20.32
N LEU A 28 9.97 3.98 19.41
CA LEU A 28 11.40 4.05 19.10
C LEU A 28 12.25 4.45 20.31
N ASP A 29 11.82 5.45 21.08
CA ASP A 29 12.60 5.96 22.21
C ASP A 29 12.73 4.93 23.32
N ARG A 30 11.63 4.23 23.64
CA ARG A 30 11.65 3.13 24.61
C ARG A 30 12.55 2.00 24.14
N ARG A 31 12.41 1.60 22.88
CA ARG A 31 13.20 0.50 22.32
C ARG A 31 14.70 0.82 22.27
N LEU A 32 15.06 2.05 21.91
CA LEU A 32 16.46 2.50 21.91
C LEU A 32 17.06 2.45 23.32
N ARG A 33 16.32 2.87 24.35
CA ARG A 33 16.77 2.75 25.75
C ARG A 33 16.96 1.31 26.16
N GLU A 34 16.03 0.42 25.84
CA GLU A 34 16.14 -1.02 26.13
C GLU A 34 17.39 -1.64 25.46
N ILE A 35 17.65 -1.28 24.20
CA ILE A 35 18.85 -1.74 23.48
C ILE A 35 20.11 -1.19 24.15
N GLN A 36 20.14 0.08 24.53
CA GLN A 36 21.29 0.70 25.19
C GLN A 36 21.60 0.07 26.55
N THR A 37 20.59 -0.31 27.34
CA THR A 37 20.79 -0.96 28.65
C THR A 37 21.61 -2.24 28.54
N GLY A 38 21.43 -3.01 27.45
CA GLY A 38 22.17 -4.24 27.21
C GLY A 38 23.45 -4.07 26.39
N ASN A 39 23.82 -2.84 26.02
CA ASN A 39 24.94 -2.59 25.11
C ASN A 39 25.97 -1.63 25.76
N PRO A 40 27.24 -2.05 25.92
CA PRO A 40 28.28 -1.18 26.48
C PRO A 40 28.68 -0.05 25.52
N LEU A 41 28.43 -0.20 24.22
CA LEU A 41 28.71 0.80 23.22
C LEU A 41 27.50 1.72 23.03
N LYS A 42 27.77 2.98 22.69
CA LYS A 42 26.71 3.95 22.42
C LYS A 42 25.96 3.52 21.16
N VAL A 43 24.65 3.39 21.25
CA VAL A 43 23.79 3.07 20.12
C VAL A 43 22.94 4.28 19.71
N GLY A 44 22.53 4.31 18.45
CA GLY A 44 21.55 5.27 17.96
C GLY A 44 20.69 4.69 16.84
N VAL A 45 19.55 5.33 16.60
CA VAL A 45 18.72 5.04 15.43
C VAL A 45 19.37 5.69 14.22
N TYR A 46 19.84 4.87 13.28
CA TYR A 46 20.35 5.32 11.99
C TYR A 46 19.20 5.75 11.08
N ALA A 47 18.16 4.91 10.99
CA ALA A 47 16.97 5.16 10.18
C ALA A 47 15.73 4.49 10.78
N SER A 48 14.56 5.03 10.44
CA SER A 48 13.27 4.43 10.76
C SER A 48 12.23 4.69 9.68
N ILE A 49 11.40 3.69 9.39
CA ILE A 49 10.32 3.75 8.40
C ILE A 49 8.98 3.55 9.13
N PRO A 50 8.04 4.51 9.06
CA PRO A 50 6.75 4.39 9.70
C PRO A 50 5.78 3.51 8.90
N PHE A 51 5.00 2.70 9.60
CA PHE A 51 3.93 1.85 9.08
C PHE A 51 2.64 2.06 9.89
N SER A 52 1.51 2.10 9.18
CA SER A 52 0.19 2.21 9.80
C SER A 52 -0.26 0.89 10.45
N PHE A 53 0.18 -0.24 9.91
CA PHE A 53 -0.26 -1.57 10.32
C PHE A 53 0.93 -2.42 10.79
N GLU A 54 0.75 -3.08 11.93
CA GLU A 54 1.75 -3.96 12.56
C GLU A 54 2.24 -5.05 11.62
N LYS A 55 1.29 -5.77 11.00
CA LYS A 55 1.57 -6.88 10.08
C LYS A 55 2.52 -6.47 8.96
N VAL A 56 2.30 -5.30 8.36
CA VAL A 56 3.13 -4.79 7.26
C VAL A 56 4.54 -4.44 7.74
N ALA A 57 4.68 -3.93 8.96
CA ALA A 57 5.99 -3.64 9.54
C ALA A 57 6.80 -4.92 9.77
N TYR A 58 6.17 -5.98 10.29
CA TYR A 58 6.80 -7.28 10.48
C TYR A 58 7.12 -8.00 9.16
N GLU A 59 6.26 -7.88 8.14
CA GLU A 59 6.56 -8.37 6.79
C GLU A 59 7.80 -7.66 6.21
N ALA A 60 7.92 -6.35 6.41
CA ALA A 60 9.08 -5.58 5.99
C ALA A 60 10.35 -5.97 6.76
N GLU A 61 10.27 -6.18 8.07
CA GLU A 61 11.38 -6.69 8.88
C GLU A 61 11.87 -8.06 8.40
N GLN A 62 10.94 -8.99 8.20
CA GLN A 62 11.26 -10.32 7.68
C GLN A 62 11.95 -10.23 6.32
N HIS A 63 11.48 -9.35 5.44
CA HIS A 63 12.12 -9.12 4.15
C HIS A 63 13.56 -8.61 4.29
N PHE A 64 13.81 -7.64 5.18
CA PHE A 64 15.16 -7.17 5.46
C PHE A 64 16.03 -8.29 6.02
N HIS A 65 15.51 -9.07 6.98
CA HIS A 65 16.22 -10.21 7.56
C HIS A 65 16.54 -11.26 6.49
N ASP A 66 15.61 -11.62 5.62
CA ASP A 66 15.83 -12.62 4.56
C ASP A 66 16.95 -12.21 3.59
N ILE A 67 17.04 -10.92 3.26
CA ILE A 67 18.10 -10.37 2.40
C ILE A 67 19.49 -10.56 3.05
N TYR A 68 19.59 -10.38 4.37
CA TYR A 68 20.87 -10.27 5.07
C TYR A 68 21.28 -11.51 5.87
N LYS A 69 20.32 -12.38 6.19
CA LYS A 69 20.53 -13.59 6.98
C LYS A 69 21.54 -14.54 6.35
N VAL A 70 21.58 -14.59 5.03
CA VAL A 70 22.48 -15.49 4.28
C VAL A 70 23.93 -15.04 4.33
N THR A 71 24.20 -13.73 4.34
CA THR A 71 25.54 -13.19 4.08
C THR A 71 26.18 -12.52 5.28
N SER A 72 25.40 -12.10 6.28
CA SER A 72 25.88 -11.12 7.25
C SER A 72 25.26 -11.26 8.65
N SER A 73 24.53 -12.36 8.91
CA SER A 73 23.94 -12.59 10.23
C SER A 73 25.02 -12.80 11.29
N LEU A 74 24.92 -12.05 12.38
CA LEU A 74 25.62 -12.34 13.63
C LEU A 74 24.65 -13.07 14.58
N GLN A 75 24.83 -12.91 15.90
CA GLN A 75 23.95 -13.47 16.91
C GLN A 75 22.69 -12.61 17.11
N GLY A 76 21.51 -13.23 17.03
CA GLY A 76 20.22 -12.55 17.18
C GLY A 76 19.84 -11.75 15.92
N GLU A 77 19.27 -10.55 16.12
CA GLU A 77 18.88 -9.63 15.01
C GLU A 77 20.01 -8.65 14.65
N TRP A 78 21.27 -9.01 14.89
CA TRP A 78 22.44 -8.18 14.56
C TRP A 78 23.09 -8.65 13.25
N PHE A 79 23.55 -7.71 12.45
CA PHE A 79 24.16 -7.96 11.14
C PHE A 79 25.48 -7.20 10.98
N ASP A 80 26.50 -7.85 10.42
CA ASP A 80 27.78 -7.21 10.07
C ASP A 80 27.68 -6.52 8.70
N ILE A 81 26.89 -5.44 8.64
CA ILE A 81 26.63 -4.66 7.42
C ILE A 81 26.78 -3.19 7.76
N ASP A 82 27.29 -2.42 6.79
CA ASP A 82 27.30 -0.96 6.89
C ASP A 82 25.87 -0.39 7.05
N PRO A 83 25.64 0.60 7.93
CA PRO A 83 24.32 1.20 8.11
C PRO A 83 23.66 1.72 6.81
N TRP A 84 24.45 2.31 5.90
CA TRP A 84 23.95 2.78 4.61
C TRP A 84 23.49 1.62 3.73
N ASP A 85 24.31 0.58 3.61
CA ASP A 85 23.96 -0.60 2.81
C ASP A 85 22.79 -1.39 3.39
N ALA A 86 22.63 -1.39 4.71
CA ALA A 86 21.50 -2.00 5.37
C ALA A 86 20.18 -1.25 5.14
N PHE A 87 20.24 0.08 5.10
CA PHE A 87 19.06 0.89 4.83
C PHE A 87 18.73 0.94 3.34
N CYS A 88 19.72 1.17 2.48
CA CYS A 88 19.52 1.33 1.03
C CYS A 88 19.47 0.00 0.28
N GLY A 89 20.16 -1.04 0.76
CA GLY A 89 20.27 -2.36 0.13
C GLY A 89 18.94 -3.02 -0.24
N PRO A 90 17.89 -2.97 0.61
CA PRO A 90 16.61 -3.60 0.28
C PRO A 90 15.91 -2.81 -0.83
N PHE A 91 16.15 -1.50 -0.91
CA PHE A 91 15.62 -0.65 -1.99
C PHE A 91 16.43 -0.71 -3.27
N SER A 92 17.74 -0.99 -3.21
CA SER A 92 18.59 -1.13 -4.40
C SER A 92 18.36 -2.45 -5.13
N ARG A 93 17.88 -3.48 -4.42
CA ARG A 93 17.39 -4.73 -5.00
C ARG A 93 15.94 -4.66 -5.46
N LEU A 94 15.18 -3.62 -5.09
CA LEU A 94 13.95 -3.30 -5.78
C LEU A 94 14.33 -2.76 -7.15
N THR A 95 14.23 -3.61 -8.16
CA THR A 95 14.29 -3.16 -9.53
C THR A 95 13.17 -2.13 -9.75
N ALA A 96 13.29 -1.26 -10.78
CA ALA A 96 12.19 -0.38 -11.17
C ALA A 96 10.88 -1.17 -11.40
N SER A 97 11.00 -2.46 -11.72
CA SER A 97 9.93 -3.45 -11.80
C SER A 97 9.27 -3.73 -10.46
N ASP A 98 10.00 -3.87 -9.37
CA ASP A 98 9.45 -4.19 -8.04
C ASP A 98 8.68 -3.00 -7.44
N VAL A 99 9.19 -1.78 -7.64
CA VAL A 99 8.46 -0.55 -7.29
C VAL A 99 7.20 -0.40 -8.16
N ARG A 100 7.26 -0.76 -9.45
CA ARG A 100 6.08 -0.80 -10.32
C ARG A 100 5.08 -1.86 -9.88
N ILE A 101 5.52 -3.05 -9.49
CA ILE A 101 4.66 -4.14 -9.01
C ILE A 101 3.96 -3.73 -7.71
N ALA A 102 4.68 -3.13 -6.75
CA ALA A 102 4.09 -2.62 -5.52
C ALA A 102 3.00 -1.56 -5.80
N ARG A 103 3.29 -0.60 -6.69
CA ARG A 103 2.30 0.41 -7.12
C ARG A 103 1.12 -0.19 -7.90
N LEU A 104 1.38 -1.18 -8.74
CA LEU A 104 0.34 -1.91 -9.47
C LEU A 104 -0.57 -2.67 -8.50
N ASN A 105 -0.02 -3.29 -7.47
CA ASN A 105 -0.79 -4.00 -6.46
C ASN A 105 -1.65 -3.05 -5.62
N GLU A 106 -1.13 -1.88 -5.25
CA GLU A 106 -1.91 -0.82 -4.57
C GLU A 106 -3.07 -0.34 -5.45
N TYR A 107 -2.81 -0.12 -6.75
CA TYR A 107 -3.84 0.26 -7.72
C TYR A 107 -4.89 -0.84 -7.93
N ILE A 108 -4.47 -2.11 -8.04
CA ILE A 108 -5.36 -3.26 -8.14
C ILE A 108 -6.27 -3.36 -6.91
N ASN A 109 -5.73 -3.18 -5.70
CA ASN A 109 -6.53 -3.23 -4.48
C ASN A 109 -7.56 -2.09 -4.42
N THR A 110 -7.17 -0.90 -4.86
CA THR A 110 -8.10 0.24 -4.98
C THR A 110 -9.22 -0.05 -5.99
N LEU A 111 -8.89 -0.67 -7.12
CA LEU A 111 -9.89 -1.07 -8.11
C LEU A 111 -10.82 -2.17 -7.59
N LYS A 112 -10.30 -3.17 -6.89
CA LYS A 112 -11.12 -4.23 -6.27
C LYS A 112 -12.15 -3.64 -5.31
N TRP A 113 -11.73 -2.69 -4.46
CA TRP A 113 -12.65 -2.01 -3.54
C TRP A 113 -13.77 -1.26 -4.29
N LYS A 114 -13.42 -0.51 -5.35
CA LYS A 114 -14.42 0.20 -6.17
C LYS A 114 -15.37 -0.75 -6.90
N ILE A 115 -14.89 -1.90 -7.35
CA ILE A 115 -15.74 -2.92 -7.97
C ILE A 115 -16.76 -3.42 -6.95
N SER A 116 -16.33 -3.77 -5.74
CA SER A 116 -17.25 -4.21 -4.67
C SER A 116 -18.28 -3.13 -4.29
N GLU A 117 -17.87 -1.86 -4.24
CA GLU A 117 -18.80 -0.73 -4.01
C GLU A 117 -19.85 -0.64 -5.14
N LEU A 118 -19.44 -0.79 -6.39
CA LEU A 118 -20.35 -0.79 -7.54
C LEU A 118 -21.28 -2.01 -7.55
N GLU A 119 -20.78 -3.18 -7.19
CA GLU A 119 -21.58 -4.41 -7.07
C GLU A 119 -22.67 -4.26 -6.00
N MET A 120 -22.36 -3.61 -4.86
CA MET A 120 -23.37 -3.29 -3.85
C MET A 120 -24.45 -2.36 -4.39
N VAL A 121 -24.07 -1.26 -5.05
CA VAL A 121 -25.02 -0.30 -5.63
C VAL A 121 -25.88 -0.96 -6.72
N LEU A 122 -25.30 -1.85 -7.53
CA LEU A 122 -26.04 -2.63 -8.52
C LEU A 122 -27.06 -3.56 -7.87
N GLY A 123 -26.68 -4.28 -6.81
CA GLY A 123 -27.60 -5.13 -6.06
C GLY A 123 -28.76 -4.35 -5.42
N GLU A 124 -28.49 -3.16 -4.88
CA GLU A 124 -29.54 -2.27 -4.37
C GLU A 124 -30.48 -1.80 -5.48
N GLN A 125 -29.95 -1.45 -6.65
CA GLN A 125 -30.76 -1.04 -7.81
C GLN A 125 -31.60 -2.19 -8.36
N GLU A 126 -31.07 -3.42 -8.41
CA GLU A 126 -31.82 -4.61 -8.80
C GLU A 126 -32.97 -4.89 -7.84
N SER A 127 -32.75 -4.81 -6.53
CA SER A 127 -33.80 -4.91 -5.52
C SER A 127 -34.87 -3.82 -5.69
N LEU A 128 -34.45 -2.58 -5.92
CA LEU A 128 -35.39 -1.46 -6.10
C LEU A 128 -36.22 -1.62 -7.38
N ILE A 129 -35.61 -2.12 -8.45
CA ILE A 129 -36.28 -2.46 -9.70
C ILE A 129 -37.27 -3.60 -9.47
N GLU A 130 -36.90 -4.67 -8.76
CA GLU A 130 -37.81 -5.76 -8.41
C GLU A 130 -38.98 -5.28 -7.55
N ASP A 131 -38.75 -4.39 -6.59
CA ASP A 131 -39.79 -3.82 -5.74
C ASP A 131 -40.73 -2.91 -6.53
N VAL A 132 -40.19 -2.07 -7.42
CA VAL A 132 -40.98 -1.25 -8.36
C VAL A 132 -41.80 -2.16 -9.28
N PHE A 133 -41.20 -3.21 -9.85
CA PHE A 133 -41.89 -4.19 -10.67
C PHE A 133 -43.02 -4.92 -9.92
N ARG A 134 -42.79 -5.30 -8.66
CA ARG A 134 -43.82 -5.92 -7.81
C ARG A 134 -44.95 -4.94 -7.45
N SER A 135 -44.64 -3.66 -7.29
CA SER A 135 -45.62 -2.62 -6.94
C SER A 135 -46.41 -2.06 -8.14
N GLU A 136 -45.83 -2.07 -9.33
CA GLU A 136 -46.40 -1.47 -10.56
C GLU A 136 -46.89 -2.50 -11.58
N LEU A 137 -46.91 -3.80 -11.25
CA LEU A 137 -47.55 -4.87 -12.04
C LEU A 137 -49.09 -4.74 -12.13
N ASN A 138 -49.64 -3.61 -11.70
CA ASN A 138 -51.07 -3.34 -11.63
C ASN A 138 -51.58 -2.23 -12.56
N ASP A 139 -50.78 -1.63 -13.45
CA ASP A 139 -51.25 -1.03 -14.73
C ASP A 139 -50.14 -0.21 -15.43
N GLN A 140 -49.99 -0.38 -16.76
CA GLN A 140 -49.27 0.50 -17.72
C GLN A 140 -47.76 0.32 -18.06
N ASN A 141 -47.14 -0.85 -17.91
CA ASN A 141 -45.68 -0.90 -17.73
C ASN A 141 -44.71 -1.07 -18.94
N ASP A 142 -45.16 -1.22 -20.20
CA ASP A 142 -44.22 -1.48 -21.30
C ASP A 142 -43.34 -0.27 -21.70
N ARG A 143 -43.85 0.96 -21.58
CA ARG A 143 -43.11 2.17 -22.01
C ARG A 143 -42.09 2.65 -20.99
N ILE A 144 -42.35 2.42 -19.70
CA ILE A 144 -41.43 2.79 -18.61
C ILE A 144 -40.27 1.80 -18.60
N PHE A 145 -40.56 0.49 -18.74
CA PHE A 145 -39.52 -0.54 -18.85
C PHE A 145 -38.55 -0.26 -20.00
N ASP A 146 -39.05 0.06 -21.19
CA ASP A 146 -38.21 0.34 -22.35
C ASP A 146 -37.35 1.60 -22.14
N LYS A 147 -37.88 2.63 -21.47
CA LYS A 147 -37.12 3.85 -21.14
C LYS A 147 -36.01 3.59 -20.11
N TYR A 148 -36.29 2.85 -19.05
CA TYR A 148 -35.33 2.51 -18.00
C TYR A 148 -34.27 1.52 -18.49
N SER A 149 -34.68 0.50 -19.23
CA SER A 149 -33.77 -0.51 -19.80
C SER A 149 -32.79 0.12 -20.80
N ARG A 150 -33.24 1.08 -21.62
CA ARG A 150 -32.35 1.87 -22.49
C ARG A 150 -31.38 2.76 -21.72
N ALA A 151 -31.82 3.41 -20.63
CA ALA A 151 -30.96 4.25 -19.81
C ALA A 151 -29.87 3.43 -19.09
N MET A 152 -30.23 2.28 -18.54
CA MET A 152 -29.30 1.33 -17.92
C MET A 152 -28.33 0.74 -18.94
N CYS A 153 -28.81 0.28 -20.10
CA CYS A 153 -27.96 -0.19 -21.18
C CYS A 153 -26.96 0.87 -21.65
N LYS A 154 -27.36 2.14 -21.71
CA LYS A 154 -26.47 3.25 -22.08
C LYS A 154 -25.37 3.44 -21.05
N LYS A 155 -25.72 3.48 -19.76
CA LYS A 155 -24.77 3.67 -18.66
C LYS A 155 -23.79 2.50 -18.54
N TYR A 156 -24.27 1.27 -18.74
CA TYR A 156 -23.43 0.07 -18.76
C TYR A 156 -22.43 0.07 -19.93
N LYS A 157 -22.86 0.50 -21.14
CA LYS A 157 -21.98 0.68 -22.30
C LYS A 157 -20.89 1.73 -22.06
N GLU A 158 -21.22 2.84 -21.39
CA GLU A 158 -20.25 3.88 -21.03
C GLU A 158 -19.18 3.34 -20.06
N VAL A 159 -19.59 2.56 -19.06
CA VAL A 159 -18.67 1.92 -18.11
C VAL A 159 -17.75 0.91 -18.81
N LEU A 160 -18.31 0.03 -19.65
CA LEU A 160 -17.52 -0.94 -20.41
C LEU A 160 -16.50 -0.27 -21.34
N SER A 161 -16.90 0.79 -22.05
CA SER A 161 -15.98 1.56 -22.92
C SER A 161 -14.83 2.22 -22.13
N THR A 162 -15.10 2.62 -20.89
CA THR A 162 -14.09 3.19 -19.99
C THR A 162 -13.11 2.12 -19.54
N ILE A 163 -13.60 0.93 -19.20
CA ILE A 163 -12.76 -0.23 -18.84
C ILE A 163 -11.86 -0.65 -20.01
N GLU A 164 -12.38 -0.69 -21.23
CA GLU A 164 -11.58 -1.01 -22.43
C GLU A 164 -10.51 0.04 -22.73
N ARG A 165 -10.81 1.33 -22.53
CA ARG A 165 -9.82 2.41 -22.64
C ARG A 165 -8.73 2.31 -21.59
N LEU A 166 -9.07 1.92 -20.37
CA LEU A 166 -8.09 1.73 -19.29
C LEU A 166 -7.20 0.51 -19.56
N LYS A 167 -7.77 -0.61 -20.05
CA LYS A 167 -7.01 -1.81 -20.45
C LYS A 167 -6.04 -1.52 -21.60
N SER A 168 -6.51 -0.86 -22.66
CA SER A 168 -5.67 -0.48 -23.80
C SER A 168 -4.60 0.58 -23.47
N GLY A 169 -4.87 1.48 -22.51
CA GLY A 169 -3.88 2.41 -21.97
C GLY A 169 -2.77 1.70 -21.19
N ALA A 170 -3.13 0.68 -20.40
CA ALA A 170 -2.19 -0.14 -19.65
C ALA A 170 -1.28 -0.98 -20.56
N GLU A 171 -1.81 -1.54 -21.65
CA GLU A 171 -1.05 -2.32 -22.65
C GLU A 171 -0.06 -1.46 -23.45
N LYS A 172 -0.35 -0.17 -23.63
CA LYS A 172 0.52 0.79 -24.36
C LYS A 172 1.56 1.48 -23.49
N GLY A 173 1.68 1.11 -22.20
CA GLY A 173 2.64 1.73 -21.28
C GLY A 173 2.33 3.20 -20.96
N VAL A 174 1.11 3.67 -21.25
CA VAL A 174 0.69 5.04 -20.93
C VAL A 174 0.28 5.09 -19.47
N VAL A 175 1.17 5.61 -18.63
CA VAL A 175 0.92 5.87 -17.21
C VAL A 175 -0.13 6.99 -17.11
N PHE A 176 -1.39 6.63 -16.88
CA PHE A 176 -2.37 7.59 -16.40
C PHE A 176 -1.99 7.92 -14.96
N CYS A 177 -1.37 9.08 -14.74
CA CYS A 177 -1.08 9.58 -13.41
C CYS A 177 -2.37 10.23 -12.86
N PRO A 178 -3.09 9.61 -11.92
CA PRO A 178 -4.13 10.35 -11.21
C PRO A 178 -3.39 11.38 -10.37
N THR A 179 -3.75 12.64 -10.55
CA THR A 179 -3.18 13.73 -9.77
C THR A 179 -3.28 13.40 -8.28
N PRO A 180 -2.22 13.59 -7.47
CA PRO A 180 -2.26 13.27 -6.05
C PRO A 180 -3.40 14.01 -5.33
N TYR A 181 -4.14 13.26 -4.52
CA TYR A 181 -5.34 13.69 -3.77
C TYR A 181 -5.14 14.99 -2.95
N TRP A 182 -3.90 15.29 -2.53
CA TRP A 182 -3.57 16.50 -1.76
C TRP A 182 -3.62 17.81 -2.56
N LYS A 183 -3.56 17.78 -3.90
CA LYS A 183 -3.71 19.00 -4.72
C LYS A 183 -5.15 19.54 -4.79
N ASN A 184 -6.16 18.74 -4.41
CA ASN A 184 -7.56 19.17 -4.38
C ASN A 184 -8.00 19.79 -3.05
N LEU A 185 -7.23 19.59 -1.97
CA LEU A 185 -7.48 20.23 -0.67
C LEU A 185 -6.97 21.67 -0.61
N ALA A 186 -5.98 22.03 -1.43
CA ALA A 186 -5.41 23.38 -1.48
C ALA A 186 -6.26 24.41 -2.25
N LYS A 187 -7.38 24.00 -2.88
CA LYS A 187 -8.30 24.89 -3.63
C LYS A 187 -9.65 25.13 -2.96
N ARG A 188 -9.82 24.69 -1.71
CA ARG A 188 -10.97 25.03 -0.86
C ARG A 188 -10.51 25.90 0.29
N LYS A 189 -10.17 27.15 -0.01
CA LYS A 189 -10.18 28.29 0.92
C LYS A 189 -10.70 29.49 0.15
#